data_AF-A0A239D6G5-F1
#
_entry.id   AF-A0A239D6G5-F1
#
_cell.length_a   1.000
_cell.length_b   1.000
_cell.length_c   1.000
_cell.angle_alpha   90.00
_cell.angle_beta   90.00
_cell.angle_gamma   90.00
#
_symmetry.space_group_name_H-M   'P 1'
#
loop_
_entity.id
_entity.type
_entity.pdbx_description
1 polymer ?
#
loop_
_entity_poly.entity_id
_entity_poly.type
_entity_poly.pdbx_seq_one_letter_code
_entity_poly.pdbx_strand_id
1 'polypeptide(L)'
;MPRWLWWMPLVAVVSLMAVHFFRLGWIAANLTETDVIESYAQRYLADRARDGTGDGARISDCVGYPGAEAGIWLHVVCGPPGDPSRQYEYEVDRLGQFVRGWSPHSQGVVPDKTPHRPET
;
A
#
# COMPACT_ATOMS: atom_id res chain seq x y z
N MET A 1 28.20 -40.98 4.16
CA MET A 1 27.67 -39.60 4.18
C MET A 1 26.92 -39.38 5.48
N PRO A 2 27.06 -38.23 6.16
CA PRO A 2 26.35 -37.96 7.40
C PRO A 2 24.84 -37.99 7.15
N ARG A 3 24.10 -38.78 7.92
CA ARG A 3 22.64 -38.93 7.76
C ARG A 3 21.87 -37.61 7.96
N TRP A 4 22.47 -36.64 8.65
CA TRP A 4 21.91 -35.31 8.86
C TRP A 4 21.82 -34.47 7.58
N LEU A 5 22.71 -34.68 6.59
CA LEU A 5 22.70 -33.91 5.34
C LEU A 5 21.43 -34.12 4.52
N TRP A 6 20.74 -35.25 4.69
CA TRP A 6 19.45 -35.53 4.05
C TRP A 6 18.33 -34.58 4.51
N TRP A 7 18.48 -33.96 5.68
CA TRP A 7 17.50 -33.00 6.21
C TRP A 7 17.78 -31.55 5.83
N MET A 8 18.95 -31.25 5.24
CA MET A 8 19.28 -29.90 4.78
C MET A 8 18.22 -29.24 3.90
N PRO A 9 17.63 -29.89 2.88
CA PRO A 9 16.61 -29.24 2.06
C PRO A 9 15.37 -28.87 2.87
N LEU A 10 14.96 -29.73 3.82
CA LEU A 10 13.83 -29.43 4.70
C LEU A 10 14.14 -28.25 5.61
N VAL A 11 15.32 -28.23 6.25
CA VAL A 11 15.77 -27.13 7.10
C VAL A 11 15.80 -25.82 6.32
N ALA A 12 16.34 -25.84 5.10
CA ALA A 12 16.39 -24.65 4.23
C ALA A 12 14.99 -24.10 3.94
N VAL A 13 14.04 -24.94 3.54
CA VAL A 13 12.66 -24.51 3.27
C VAL A 13 11.99 -23.96 4.52
N VAL A 14 12.12 -24.65 5.66
CA VAL A 14 11.53 -24.19 6.93
C VAL A 14 12.14 -22.85 7.37
N SER A 15 13.45 -22.69 7.27
CA SER A 15 14.12 -21.42 7.60
C SER A 15 13.68 -20.29 6.69
N LEU A 16 13.54 -20.53 5.39
CA LEU A 16 13.04 -19.52 4.45
C LEU A 16 11.61 -19.09 4.78
N MET A 17 10.73 -20.05 5.08
CA MET A 17 9.36 -19.75 5.50
C MET A 17 9.35 -18.98 6.82
N ALA A 18 10.11 -19.41 7.82
CA ALA A 18 10.19 -18.75 9.12
C ALA A 18 10.63 -17.28 8.98
N VAL A 19 11.70 -17.01 8.21
CA VAL A 19 12.17 -15.65 7.95
C VAL A 19 11.10 -14.84 7.22
N HIS A 20 10.44 -15.42 6.23
CA HIS A 20 9.41 -14.72 5.45
C HIS A 20 8.20 -14.32 6.31
N PHE A 21 7.63 -15.26 7.06
CA PHE A 21 6.48 -14.99 7.92
C PHE A 21 6.83 -14.09 9.12
N PHE A 22 8.04 -14.24 9.68
CA PHE A 22 8.53 -13.33 10.72
C PHE A 22 8.61 -11.89 10.19
N ARG A 23 9.14 -11.69 8.98
CA ARG A 23 9.21 -10.37 8.35
C ARG A 23 7.82 -9.79 8.10
N LEU A 24 6.87 -10.58 7.59
CA LEU A 24 5.49 -10.12 7.37
C LEU A 24 4.81 -9.73 8.69
N GLY A 25 4.98 -10.53 9.74
CA GLY A 25 4.47 -10.21 11.07
C GLY A 25 5.11 -8.96 11.66
N TRP A 26 6.41 -8.77 11.46
CA TRP A 26 7.11 -7.57 11.91
C TRP A 26 6.58 -6.30 11.25
N ILE A 27 6.37 -6.32 9.93
CA ILE A 27 5.78 -5.20 9.19
C ILE A 27 4.38 -4.90 9.72
N ALA A 28 3.52 -5.92 9.83
CA ALA A 28 2.16 -5.76 10.32
C ALA A 28 2.10 -5.22 11.77
N ALA A 29 3.11 -5.51 12.59
CA ALA A 29 3.18 -5.06 13.98
C ALA A 29 3.74 -3.62 14.14
N ASN A 30 4.59 -3.16 13.23
CA ASN A 30 5.28 -1.86 13.34
C ASN A 30 4.76 -0.80 12.38
N LEU A 31 3.93 -1.16 11.40
CA LEU A 31 3.34 -0.19 10.48
C LEU A 31 2.24 0.60 11.22
N THR A 32 2.46 1.91 11.36
CA THR A 32 1.48 2.80 12.00
C THR A 32 0.55 3.45 10.97
N GLU A 33 -0.62 3.88 11.43
CA GLU A 33 -1.55 4.65 10.60
C GLU A 33 -0.91 5.93 10.06
N THR A 34 -0.13 6.62 10.89
CA THR A 34 0.60 7.83 10.50
C THR A 34 1.59 7.57 9.36
N ASP A 35 2.34 6.47 9.41
CA ASP A 35 3.30 6.13 8.34
C ASP A 35 2.59 5.91 7.00
N VAL A 36 1.42 5.26 7.04
CA VAL A 36 0.59 5.08 5.85
C VAL A 36 0.10 6.43 5.33
N ILE A 37 -0.55 7.24 6.16
CA ILE A 37 -1.08 8.55 5.74
C ILE A 37 0.01 9.41 5.13
N GLU A 38 1.18 9.50 5.76
CA GLU A 38 2.31 10.27 5.24
C GLU A 38 2.76 9.73 3.87
N SER A 39 2.89 8.40 3.71
CA SER A 39 3.28 7.80 2.43
C SER A 39 2.28 8.12 1.30
N TYR A 40 0.98 8.11 1.59
CA TYR A 40 -0.07 8.42 0.62
C TYR A 40 -0.22 9.92 0.38
N ALA A 41 0.12 10.76 1.36
CA ALA A 41 0.22 12.20 1.16
C ALA A 41 1.35 12.57 0.20
N GLN A 42 2.51 11.89 0.29
CA GLN A 42 3.59 12.02 -0.70
C GLN A 42 3.13 11.58 -2.10
N ARG A 43 2.38 10.47 -2.18
CA ARG A 43 1.78 10.00 -3.44
C ARG A 43 0.80 11.02 -4.01
N TYR A 44 -0.05 11.63 -3.19
CA TYR A 44 -0.97 12.69 -3.60
C TYR A 44 -0.23 13.87 -4.24
N LEU A 45 0.88 14.33 -3.66
CA LEU A 45 1.68 15.40 -4.26
C LEU A 45 2.21 15.00 -5.65
N ALA A 46 2.68 13.76 -5.78
CA ALA A 46 3.15 13.23 -7.07
C ALA A 46 2.02 13.12 -8.10
N ASP A 47 0.84 12.64 -7.69
CA ASP A 47 -0.34 12.52 -8.55
C ASP A 47 -0.84 13.90 -9.00
N ARG A 48 -0.92 14.88 -8.09
CA ARG A 48 -1.26 16.29 -8.41
C ARG A 48 -0.27 16.90 -9.38
N ALA A 49 1.03 16.69 -9.18
CA ALA A 49 2.07 17.17 -10.09
C ALA A 49 1.94 16.53 -11.48
N ARG A 50 1.71 15.23 -11.56
CA ARG A 50 1.48 14.49 -12.81
C ARG A 50 0.26 15.03 -13.56
N ASP A 51 -0.82 15.32 -12.84
CA ASP A 51 -2.08 15.80 -13.40
C ASP A 51 -2.05 17.32 -13.69
N GLY A 52 -0.90 17.99 -13.52
CA GLY A 52 -0.73 19.43 -13.82
C GLY A 52 -1.41 20.37 -12.82
N THR A 53 -1.77 19.85 -11.64
CA THR A 53 -2.51 20.56 -10.59
C THR A 53 -1.73 20.65 -9.27
N GLY A 54 -0.41 20.50 -9.32
CA GLY A 54 0.49 20.51 -8.15
C GLY A 54 0.46 21.80 -7.33
N ASP A 55 0.09 22.93 -7.93
CA ASP A 55 0.06 24.22 -7.24
C ASP A 55 -0.91 24.21 -6.05
N GLY A 56 -0.37 24.52 -4.87
CA GLY A 56 -1.13 24.60 -3.62
C GLY A 56 -1.41 23.25 -2.93
N ALA A 57 -1.00 22.13 -3.52
CA ALA A 57 -1.12 20.81 -2.87
C ALA A 57 -0.16 20.69 -1.69
N ARG A 58 -0.65 20.17 -0.55
CA ARG A 58 0.14 20.00 0.68
C ARG A 58 -0.15 18.64 1.32
N ILE A 59 0.83 18.13 2.08
CA ILE A 59 0.68 16.91 2.88
C ILE A 59 -0.51 17.03 3.86
N SER A 60 -0.73 18.22 4.41
CA SER A 60 -1.83 18.53 5.32
C SER A 60 -3.22 18.46 4.69
N ASP A 61 -3.32 18.30 3.37
CA ASP A 61 -4.60 18.15 2.67
C ASP A 61 -5.17 16.72 2.84
N CYS A 62 -4.40 15.80 3.43
CA CYS A 62 -4.76 14.39 3.57
C CYS A 62 -5.31 14.06 4.96
N VAL A 63 -6.37 13.27 4.98
CA VAL A 63 -7.02 12.74 6.18
C VAL A 63 -7.24 11.24 6.03
N GLY A 64 -6.87 10.48 7.06
CA GLY A 64 -7.14 9.05 7.14
C GLY A 64 -8.51 8.76 7.76
N TYR A 65 -9.24 7.84 7.14
CA TYR A 65 -10.49 7.28 7.65
C TYR A 65 -10.36 5.75 7.76
N PRO A 66 -11.09 5.11 8.69
CA PRO A 66 -11.14 3.65 8.75
C PRO A 66 -11.77 3.09 7.47
N GLY A 67 -11.22 1.97 6.97
CA GLY A 67 -11.80 1.25 5.85
C GLY A 67 -13.22 0.74 6.13
N ALA A 68 -14.12 0.94 5.17
CA ALA A 68 -15.52 0.47 5.26
C ALA A 68 -15.72 -0.98 4.79
N GLU A 69 -14.79 -1.51 3.99
CA GLU A 69 -14.86 -2.82 3.36
C GLU A 69 -13.85 -3.80 3.94
N ALA A 70 -14.15 -5.11 3.88
CA ALA A 70 -13.22 -6.14 4.32
C ALA A 70 -11.94 -6.14 3.47
N GLY A 71 -10.78 -6.15 4.13
CA GLY A 71 -9.48 -6.08 3.46
C GLY A 71 -8.97 -4.65 3.26
N ILE A 72 -9.79 -3.63 3.51
CA ILE A 72 -9.37 -2.23 3.56
C ILE A 72 -9.11 -1.86 5.02
N TRP A 73 -7.88 -1.43 5.29
CA TRP A 73 -7.51 -0.92 6.61
C TRP A 73 -7.78 0.57 6.71
N LEU A 74 -7.31 1.34 5.73
CA LEU A 74 -7.40 2.80 5.69
C LEU A 74 -7.95 3.28 4.36
N HIS A 75 -8.77 4.31 4.43
CA HIS A 75 -9.24 5.10 3.31
C HIS A 75 -8.70 6.52 3.49
N VAL A 76 -7.69 6.89 2.69
CA VAL A 76 -7.01 8.18 2.77
C VAL A 76 -7.62 9.11 1.72
N VAL A 77 -8.17 10.23 2.17
CA VAL A 77 -8.74 11.27 1.30
C VAL A 77 -7.82 12.47 1.33
N CYS A 78 -7.40 12.95 0.16
CA CYS A 78 -6.52 14.09 0.01
C CYS A 78 -7.16 15.15 -0.89
N GLY A 79 -7.17 16.40 -0.46
CA GLY A 79 -7.61 17.51 -1.28
C GLY A 79 -8.06 18.71 -0.44
N PRO A 80 -8.20 19.89 -1.06
CA PRO A 80 -8.69 21.06 -0.36
C PRO A 80 -10.13 20.82 0.15
N PRO A 81 -10.43 21.22 1.40
CA PRO A 81 -11.74 20.97 2.00
C PRO A 81 -12.84 21.64 1.18
N GLY A 82 -13.83 20.84 0.78
CA GLY A 82 -15.01 21.32 0.04
C GLY A 82 -14.85 21.45 -1.47
N ASP A 83 -13.74 20.98 -2.06
CA ASP A 83 -13.55 20.95 -3.53
C ASP A 83 -13.37 19.49 -4.04
N PRO A 84 -14.47 18.81 -4.41
CA PRO A 84 -14.42 17.44 -4.94
C PRO A 84 -13.63 17.33 -6.26
N SER A 85 -13.50 18.43 -7.02
CA SER A 85 -12.77 18.43 -8.29
C SER A 85 -11.25 18.35 -8.13
N ARG A 86 -10.78 18.37 -6.88
CA ARG A 86 -9.36 18.25 -6.52
C ARG A 86 -9.12 17.14 -5.49
N GLN A 87 -10.12 16.31 -5.24
CA GLN A 87 -10.08 15.23 -4.27
C GLN A 87 -9.49 13.96 -4.86
N TYR A 88 -8.56 13.36 -4.13
CA TYR A 88 -7.92 12.09 -4.41
C TYR A 88 -8.23 11.15 -3.26
N GLU A 89 -8.52 9.89 -3.58
CA GLU A 89 -8.88 8.89 -2.59
C GLU A 89 -8.03 7.65 -2.79
N TYR A 90 -7.55 7.06 -1.70
CA TYR A 90 -6.69 5.88 -1.70
C TYR A 90 -7.17 4.90 -0.64
N GLU A 91 -7.53 3.70 -1.06
CA GLU A 91 -7.79 2.60 -0.15
C GLU A 91 -6.55 1.72 -0.02
N VAL A 92 -6.26 1.35 1.23
CA VAL A 92 -5.00 0.75 1.64
C VAL A 92 -5.28 -0.48 2.52
N ASP A 93 -4.54 -1.56 2.30
CA ASP A 93 -4.64 -2.77 3.12
C ASP A 93 -3.82 -2.68 4.42
N ARG A 94 -3.89 -3.73 5.25
CA ARG A 94 -3.19 -3.79 6.55
C ARG A 94 -1.67 -3.86 6.46
N LEU A 95 -1.12 -4.06 5.26
CA LEU A 95 0.30 -4.06 4.97
C LEU A 95 0.74 -2.73 4.33
N GLY A 96 -0.15 -1.73 4.31
CA GLY A 96 0.12 -0.42 3.71
C GLY A 96 0.05 -0.43 2.18
N GLN A 97 -0.39 -1.53 1.57
CA GLN A 97 -0.42 -1.66 0.12
C GLN A 97 -1.65 -0.98 -0.47
N PHE A 98 -1.44 -0.36 -1.63
CA PHE A 98 -2.53 0.27 -2.38
C PHE A 98 -3.48 -0.79 -2.90
N VAL A 99 -4.78 -0.64 -2.61
CA VAL A 99 -5.83 -1.56 -3.07
C VAL A 99 -6.59 -0.96 -4.23
N ARG A 100 -6.92 0.33 -4.18
CA ARG A 100 -7.58 1.08 -5.25
C ARG A 100 -7.58 2.58 -4.92
N GLY A 101 -7.78 3.42 -5.92
CA GLY A 101 -7.85 4.87 -5.72
C GLY A 101 -8.61 5.60 -6.81
N TRP A 102 -8.97 6.84 -6.52
CA TRP A 102 -9.75 7.70 -7.39
C TRP A 102 -9.09 9.07 -7.47
N SER A 103 -9.17 9.67 -8.65
CA SER A 103 -8.77 11.06 -8.86
C SER A 103 -9.92 11.82 -9.52
N PRO A 104 -9.87 13.16 -9.53
CA PRO A 104 -10.92 13.97 -10.15
C PRO A 104 -11.08 13.70 -11.66
N HIS A 105 -10.03 13.16 -12.28
CA HIS A 105 -9.95 12.90 -13.71
C HIS A 105 -10.05 11.41 -14.06
N SER A 106 -10.09 10.51 -13.07
CA SER A 106 -10.19 9.06 -13.30
C SER A 106 -11.04 8.36 -12.25
N GLN A 107 -11.98 7.53 -12.72
CA GLN A 107 -12.73 6.64 -11.83
C GLN A 107 -11.94 5.34 -11.63
N GLY A 108 -11.50 5.08 -10.39
CA GLY A 108 -11.07 3.77 -9.94
C GLY A 108 -9.84 3.19 -10.65
N VAL A 109 -8.66 3.73 -10.36
CA VAL A 109 -7.41 3.02 -10.68
C VAL A 109 -7.21 1.92 -9.63
N VAL A 110 -7.65 0.72 -9.95
CA VAL A 110 -7.22 -0.50 -9.25
C VAL A 110 -5.76 -0.75 -9.67
N PRO A 111 -4.82 -1.04 -8.76
CA PRO A 111 -3.51 -1.53 -9.16
C PRO A 111 -3.72 -2.74 -10.05
N ASP A 112 -3.02 -2.77 -11.18
CA ASP A 112 -3.05 -3.93 -12.05
C ASP A 112 -2.68 -5.18 -11.23
N LYS A 113 -3.65 -6.05 -10.96
CA LYS A 113 -3.42 -7.37 -10.36
C LYS A 113 -2.81 -8.27 -11.44
N THR A 114 -1.66 -7.89 -12.00
CA THR A 114 -0.86 -8.83 -12.77
C THR A 114 0.17 -9.43 -11.83
N PRO A 115 -0.06 -10.62 -11.24
CA PRO A 115 1.06 -11.40 -10.76
C PRO A 115 1.93 -11.63 -12.00
N HIS A 116 3.19 -11.19 -11.96
CA HIS A 116 4.19 -11.58 -12.95
C HIS A 116 4.12 -13.10 -13.13
N ARG A 117 3.45 -13.55 -14.20
CA ARG A 117 3.52 -14.91 -14.69
C ARG A 117 4.86 -15.00 -15.41
N PRO A 118 5.80 -15.86 -14.99
CA PRO A 118 6.99 -16.08 -15.79
C PRO A 118 6.52 -16.69 -17.12
N GLU A 119 6.82 -15.99 -18.20
CA GLU A 119 6.67 -16.50 -19.55
C GLU A 119 7.57 -17.75 -19.66
N THR A 120 6.94 -18.86 -20.06
CA THR A 120 7.58 -20.15 -20.36
C THR A 120 8.47 -20.06 -21.58
#